data_AF-A0A1Q3VLA9-F1
#
_entry.id   AF-A0A1Q3VLA9-F1
#
_cell.length_a   1.000
_cell.length_b   1.000
_cell.length_c   1.000
_cell.angle_alpha   90.00
_cell.angle_beta   90.00
_cell.angle_gamma   90.00
#
_symmetry.space_group_name_H-M   'P 1'
#
loop_
_entity.id
_entity.type
_entity.pdbx_description
1 polymer ?
#
loop_
_entity_poly.entity_id
_entity_poly.type
_entity_poly.pdbx_seq_one_letter_code
_entity_poly.pdbx_strand_id
1 'polypeptide(L)'
;MTEEKKPKRGKDSTSTKRAGAHLTKLAESGGAPVRVDTHGDDLKLLDGLVAEGYAPSRAEAYRKAMREASARVQKKMQKNAK
;
A
#
# COMPACT_ATOMS: atom_id res chain seq x y z
N MET A 1 -30.94 -8.47 -38.77
CA MET A 1 -29.61 -8.32 -38.13
C MET A 1 -29.55 -6.95 -37.50
N THR A 2 -29.89 -6.85 -36.21
CA THR A 2 -29.89 -5.59 -35.46
C THR A 2 -28.63 -5.53 -34.62
N GLU A 3 -27.71 -4.64 -34.97
CA GLU A 3 -26.45 -4.43 -34.26
C GLU A 3 -26.71 -3.75 -32.91
N GLU A 4 -26.54 -4.51 -31.82
CA GLU A 4 -26.53 -3.98 -30.45
C GLU A 4 -25.24 -3.18 -30.21
N LYS A 5 -25.35 -1.85 -30.27
CA LYS A 5 -24.28 -0.93 -29.93
C LYS A 5 -24.05 -0.96 -28.40
N LYS A 6 -23.02 -1.70 -27.94
CA LYS A 6 -22.63 -1.75 -26.52
C LYS A 6 -22.37 -0.33 -25.97
N PRO A 7 -22.90 0.01 -24.77
CA PRO A 7 -22.68 1.33 -24.18
C PRO A 7 -21.19 1.51 -23.82
N LYS A 8 -20.59 2.62 -24.27
CA LYS A 8 -19.26 3.06 -23.83
C LYS A 8 -19.32 3.32 -22.32
N ARG A 9 -18.64 2.49 -21.54
CA ARG A 9 -18.50 2.59 -20.08
C ARG A 9 -18.15 4.03 -19.71
N GLY A 10 -19.11 4.76 -19.15
CA GLY A 10 -18.94 6.16 -18.76
C GLY A 10 -17.75 6.29 -17.81
N LYS A 11 -16.96 7.35 -17.97
CA LYS A 11 -15.85 7.66 -17.06
C LYS A 11 -16.47 8.05 -15.72
N ASP A 12 -16.53 7.10 -14.78
CA ASP A 12 -17.07 7.29 -13.44
C ASP A 12 -16.30 8.40 -12.71
N SER A 13 -16.79 9.63 -12.82
CA SER A 13 -16.21 10.84 -12.23
C SER A 13 -16.22 10.83 -10.69
N THR A 14 -16.98 9.90 -10.10
CA THR A 14 -16.99 9.58 -8.66
C THR A 14 -15.77 8.76 -8.21
N SER A 15 -15.07 8.08 -9.13
CA SER A 15 -13.86 7.31 -8.82
C SER A 15 -12.65 8.23 -8.60
N THR A 16 -12.47 9.22 -9.48
CA THR A 16 -11.38 10.21 -9.40
C THR A 16 -11.52 11.13 -8.19
N LYS A 17 -12.74 11.59 -7.86
CA LYS A 17 -12.98 12.42 -6.66
C LYS A 17 -12.71 11.69 -5.35
N ARG A 18 -13.07 10.40 -5.24
CA ARG A 18 -12.78 9.57 -4.05
C ARG A 18 -11.29 9.27 -3.90
N ALA A 19 -10.59 8.99 -5.01
CA ALA A 19 -9.14 8.82 -5.00
C ALA A 19 -8.41 10.10 -4.53
N GLY A 20 -8.86 11.27 -4.99
CA GLY A 20 -8.36 12.56 -4.53
C GLY A 20 -8.56 12.77 -3.03
N ALA A 21 -9.77 12.53 -2.52
CA ALA A 21 -10.08 12.70 -1.09
C ALA A 21 -9.26 11.79 -0.16
N HIS A 22 -8.94 10.56 -0.58
CA HIS A 22 -8.06 9.67 0.18
C HIS A 22 -6.61 10.18 0.22
N LEU A 23 -6.11 10.72 -0.89
CA LEU A 23 -4.77 11.31 -0.95
C LEU A 23 -4.65 12.59 -0.09
N THR A 24 -5.70 13.43 -0.08
CA THR A 24 -5.75 14.63 0.78
C THR A 24 -5.71 14.25 2.26
N LYS A 25 -6.51 13.25 2.68
CA LYS A 25 -6.49 12.74 4.07
C LYS A 25 -5.15 12.13 4.48
N LEU A 26 -4.49 11.42 3.55
CA LEU A 26 -3.13 10.93 3.76
C LEU A 26 -2.18 12.10 3.98
N ALA A 27 -2.21 13.12 3.13
CA ALA A 27 -1.36 14.30 3.24
C ALA A 27 -1.58 15.07 4.55
N GLU A 28 -2.82 15.24 4.99
CA GLU A 28 -3.16 15.84 6.29
C GLU A 28 -2.60 15.07 7.48
N SER A 29 -2.52 13.73 7.38
CA SER A 29 -1.87 12.87 8.38
C SER A 29 -0.34 12.78 8.25
N GLY A 30 0.26 13.57 7.35
CA GLY A 30 1.69 13.53 7.03
C GLY A 30 2.13 12.31 6.20
N GLY A 31 1.17 11.52 5.72
CA GLY A 31 1.40 10.37 4.85
C GLY A 31 1.49 10.78 3.38
N ALA A 32 2.54 10.35 2.70
CA ALA A 32 2.69 10.54 1.25
C ALA A 32 2.84 9.18 0.54
N PRO A 33 2.31 9.04 -0.70
CA PRO A 33 2.62 7.88 -1.51
C PRO A 33 4.11 7.87 -1.86
N VAL A 34 4.82 6.83 -1.41
CA VAL A 34 6.23 6.61 -1.74
C VAL A 34 6.30 5.57 -2.85
N ARG A 35 6.98 5.89 -3.95
CA ARG A 35 7.35 4.91 -4.97
C ARG A 35 8.63 4.21 -4.53
N VAL A 36 8.64 2.88 -4.59
CA VAL A 36 9.79 2.05 -4.25
C VAL A 36 10.04 1.11 -5.41
N ASP A 37 11.21 1.22 -6.01
CA ASP A 37 11.67 0.25 -6.99
C ASP A 37 11.95 -1.07 -6.28
N THR A 38 11.26 -2.13 -6.68
CA THR A 38 11.28 -3.45 -6.03
C THR A 38 11.49 -4.54 -7.07
N HIS A 39 12.28 -5.56 -6.72
CA HIS A 39 12.49 -6.70 -7.61
C HIS A 39 11.25 -7.58 -7.67
N GLY A 40 11.06 -8.30 -8.79
CA GLY A 40 9.89 -9.16 -8.99
C GLY A 40 9.75 -10.27 -7.94
N ASP A 41 10.87 -10.73 -7.38
CA ASP A 41 10.86 -11.76 -6.33
C ASP A 41 10.45 -11.21 -4.97
N ASP A 42 10.79 -9.97 -4.66
CA ASP A 42 10.34 -9.29 -3.43
C ASP A 42 8.81 -9.08 -3.45
N LEU A 43 8.25 -8.85 -4.64
CA LEU A 43 6.79 -8.77 -4.80
C LEU A 43 6.11 -10.10 -4.49
N LYS A 44 6.72 -11.24 -4.84
CA LYS A 44 6.20 -12.58 -4.49
C LYS A 44 6.26 -12.82 -2.99
N LEU A 45 7.29 -12.34 -2.31
CA LEU A 45 7.38 -12.42 -0.85
C LEU A 45 6.24 -11.61 -0.19
N LEU A 46 5.96 -10.41 -0.70
CA LEU A 46 4.83 -9.61 -0.23
C LEU A 46 3.48 -10.29 -0.48
N ASP A 47 3.33 -10.99 -1.61
CA ASP A 47 2.14 -11.80 -1.88
C ASP A 47 1.98 -12.96 -0.89
N GLY A 48 3.08 -13.68 -0.61
CA GLY A 48 3.09 -14.74 0.40
C GLY A 48 2.65 -14.23 1.78
N LEU A 49 3.20 -13.10 2.23
CA LEU A 49 2.81 -12.48 3.49
C LEU A 49 1.31 -12.13 3.55
N VAL A 50 0.74 -11.62 2.46
CA VAL A 50 -0.70 -11.31 2.41
C VAL A 50 -1.52 -12.59 2.43
N ALA A 51 -1.13 -13.62 1.67
CA ALA A 51 -1.81 -14.90 1.61
C ALA A 51 -1.83 -15.63 2.96
N GLU A 52 -0.74 -15.52 3.73
CA GLU A 52 -0.62 -16.07 5.08
C GLU A 52 -1.34 -15.24 6.16
N GLY A 53 -1.97 -14.12 5.79
CA GLY A 53 -2.74 -13.28 6.71
C GLY A 53 -1.87 -12.36 7.58
N TYR A 54 -0.59 -12.19 7.27
CA TYR A 54 0.29 -11.28 8.00
C TYR A 54 -0.19 -9.81 7.93
N ALA A 55 -0.76 -9.41 6.79
CA ALA A 55 -1.33 -8.09 6.55
C ALA A 55 -2.42 -8.12 5.45
N PRO A 56 -3.35 -7.14 5.43
CA PRO A 56 -4.47 -7.13 4.48
C PRO A 56 -4.10 -6.69 3.05
N SER A 57 -2.89 -6.14 2.85
CA SER A 57 -2.41 -5.73 1.53
C SER A 57 -0.88 -5.67 1.50
N ARG A 58 -0.28 -5.68 0.31
CA ARG A 58 1.19 -5.53 0.14
C ARG A 58 1.73 -4.27 0.80
N ALA A 59 1.00 -3.15 0.67
CA ALA A 59 1.41 -1.87 1.26
C ALA A 59 1.40 -1.92 2.79
N GLU A 60 0.37 -2.54 3.39
CA GLU A 60 0.32 -2.74 4.85
C GLU A 60 1.35 -3.75 5.33
N ALA A 61 1.63 -4.82 4.56
CA ALA A 61 2.71 -5.76 4.85
C ALA A 61 4.06 -5.02 4.94
N TYR A 62 4.34 -4.15 3.96
CA TYR A 62 5.56 -3.33 3.93
C TYR A 62 5.64 -2.39 5.14
N ARG A 63 4.56 -1.65 5.45
CA ARG A 63 4.51 -0.74 6.61
C ARG A 63 4.74 -1.48 7.93
N LYS A 64 4.09 -2.64 8.09
CA LYS A 64 4.21 -3.46 9.30
C LYS A 64 5.64 -3.97 9.48
N ALA A 65 6.22 -4.55 8.43
CA ALA A 65 7.61 -5.02 8.45
C ALA A 65 8.61 -3.89 8.75
N MET A 66 8.42 -2.70 8.15
CA MET A 66 9.25 -1.53 8.41
C MET A 66 9.17 -1.07 9.87
N ARG A 67 7.96 -1.00 10.45
CA ARG A 67 7.76 -0.64 11.87
C ARG A 67 8.39 -1.66 12.81
N GLU A 68 8.24 -2.96 12.54
CA GLU A 68 8.85 -4.03 13.33
C GLU A 68 10.38 -4.01 13.24
N ALA A 69 10.95 -3.76 12.06
CA ALA A 69 12.39 -3.56 11.89
C ALA A 69 12.90 -2.36 12.70
N SER A 70 12.22 -1.21 12.62
CA SER A 70 12.56 -0.01 13.38
C SER A 70 12.53 -0.26 14.90
N ALA A 71 11.48 -0.91 15.41
CA ALA A 71 11.35 -1.24 16.82
C ALA A 71 12.49 -2.14 17.32
N ARG A 72 12.90 -3.13 16.51
CA ARG A 72 14.05 -4.00 16.82
C ARG A 72 15.35 -3.22 16.92
N VAL A 73 15.60 -2.28 16.00
CA VAL A 73 16.81 -1.44 16.01
C VAL A 73 16.82 -0.53 17.24
N GLN A 74 15.71 0.15 17.53
CA GLN A 74 15.62 1.02 18.72
C GLN A 74 15.86 0.26 20.02
N LYS A 75 15.27 -0.94 20.16
CA LYS A 75 15.49 -1.81 21.32
C LYS A 75 16.96 -2.21 21.47
N LYS A 76 17.67 -2.44 20.36
CA LYS A 76 19.11 -2.73 20.37
C LYS A 76 19.92 -1.51 20.81
N MET A 77 19.60 -0.32 20.29
CA MET A 77 20.31 0.91 20.68
C MET A 77 20.12 1.24 22.17
N GLN A 78 18.92 1.08 22.71
CA GLN A 78 18.65 1.30 24.13
C GLN A 78 19.37 0.30 25.04
N LYS A 79 19.58 -0.94 24.57
CA LYS A 79 20.37 -1.95 25.31
C LYS A 79 21.87 -1.67 25.30
N ASN A 80 22.38 -1.07 24.22
CA ASN A 80 23.80 -0.75 24.09
C ASN A 80 24.19 0.57 24.74
N ALA A 81 23.22 1.45 25.04
CA ALA A 81 23.42 2.74 25.71
C ALA A 81 23.31 2.66 27.24
N LYS A 82 23.19 1.45 27.80
CA LYS A 82 23.02 1.18 29.23
C LYS A 82 24.13 0.24 29.69
#